data_AF-A0AAU4N9T2-F1
#
_entry.id   AF-A0AAU4N9T2-F1
#
_cell.length_a   1.000
_cell.length_b   1.000
_cell.length_c   1.000
_cell.angle_alpha   90.00
_cell.angle_beta   90.00
_cell.angle_gamma   90.00
#
_symmetry.space_group_name_H-M   'P 1'
#
loop_
_entity.id
_entity.type
_entity.pdbx_description
1 polymer ?
#
loop_
_entity_poly.entity_id
_entity_poly.type
_entity_poly.pdbx_seq_one_letter_code
_entity_poly.pdbx_strand_id
1 'polypeptide(L)'
;MSTAAGRTRPSWKVWAVAAVLVVVVAGLLHAYRNTNVLTDDRLCGGLVSAANADAVLPSSGRVSAEGDGIADHLPDTECEIEKSSVVIGGGKGTLSVRVAEERGDFPFVDARWPDPARASFFSGPVTGGVYDYDGWVLLPEECWTTKPVIVEAHSSEPVSDTKAFGALLTDAARALAEEKACGTLPKEPGTPLPPRSQAARPAAEGRLCGLDGFSIRGQVPAGREVLEAGQAAPADLWSCTVSLGGDSNRPASEDGFMTYTVARDPLLLAAVEKAPGTHRGTAPGGRDADVVEPQRIVLPCRGGAVYLAMESGLQYTETRERDPDTARRDIFFESFVQSAAKAFGCGTPG
;
A
#
# COMPACT_ATOMS: atom_id res chain seq x y z
N MET A 1 -65.34 -29.89 -53.98
CA MET A 1 -64.69 -28.63 -53.56
C MET A 1 -63.51 -29.01 -52.68
N SER A 2 -62.29 -28.98 -53.23
CA SER A 2 -61.06 -29.31 -52.48
C SER A 2 -60.17 -28.08 -52.46
N THR A 3 -60.07 -27.45 -51.29
CA THR A 3 -59.11 -26.38 -51.00
C THR A 3 -57.77 -27.02 -50.66
N ALA A 4 -56.81 -26.94 -51.59
CA ALA A 4 -55.43 -27.31 -51.33
C ALA A 4 -54.71 -26.14 -50.64
N ALA A 5 -54.36 -26.33 -49.35
CA ALA A 5 -53.51 -25.42 -48.60
C ALA A 5 -52.06 -25.52 -49.12
N GLY A 6 -51.58 -24.46 -49.78
CA GLY A 6 -50.18 -24.35 -50.18
C GLY A 6 -49.29 -24.20 -48.95
N ARG A 7 -48.59 -25.28 -48.56
CA ARG A 7 -47.45 -25.17 -47.64
C ARG A 7 -46.29 -24.51 -48.36
N THR A 8 -46.08 -23.23 -48.09
CA THR A 8 -44.83 -22.54 -48.38
C THR A 8 -43.72 -23.20 -47.57
N ARG A 9 -42.85 -23.98 -48.24
CA ARG A 9 -41.62 -24.49 -47.62
C ARG A 9 -40.75 -23.28 -47.28
N PRO A 10 -40.41 -23.01 -46.00
CA PRO A 10 -39.49 -21.93 -45.68
C PRO A 10 -38.15 -22.24 -46.36
N SER A 11 -37.66 -21.30 -47.15
CA SER A 11 -36.48 -21.53 -47.98
C SER A 11 -35.27 -21.82 -47.07
N TRP A 12 -34.56 -22.92 -47.34
CA TRP A 12 -33.31 -23.32 -46.68
C TRP A 12 -32.32 -22.15 -46.51
N LYS A 13 -32.31 -21.22 -47.47
CA LYS A 13 -31.46 -20.02 -47.45
C LYS A 13 -31.74 -19.12 -46.25
N VAL A 14 -33.00 -18.96 -45.84
CA VAL A 14 -33.38 -18.18 -44.65
C VAL A 14 -32.87 -18.86 -43.38
N TRP A 15 -32.97 -20.18 -43.30
CA TRP A 15 -32.44 -20.94 -42.15
C TRP A 15 -30.91 -20.91 -42.06
N ALA A 16 -30.22 -20.98 -43.20
CA ALA A 16 -28.75 -20.86 -43.25
C ALA A 16 -28.28 -19.47 -42.80
N VAL A 17 -28.93 -18.40 -43.27
CA VAL A 17 -28.62 -17.02 -42.84
C VAL A 17 -28.91 -16.83 -41.35
N ALA A 18 -30.04 -17.32 -40.85
CA ALA A 18 -30.37 -17.26 -39.43
C ALA A 18 -29.35 -18.03 -38.57
N ALA A 19 -28.92 -19.23 -39.00
CA ALA A 19 -27.91 -20.00 -38.29
C ALA A 19 -26.55 -19.29 -38.24
N VAL A 20 -26.11 -18.69 -39.36
CA VAL A 20 -24.87 -17.89 -39.39
C VAL A 20 -24.97 -16.68 -38.45
N LEU A 21 -26.09 -15.96 -38.47
CA LEU A 21 -26.31 -14.83 -37.55
C LEU A 21 -26.25 -15.26 -36.08
N VAL A 22 -26.88 -16.38 -35.73
CA VAL A 22 -26.82 -16.91 -34.36
C VAL A 22 -25.39 -17.26 -33.95
N VAL A 23 -24.60 -17.89 -34.84
CA VAL A 23 -23.19 -18.20 -34.56
C VAL A 23 -22.35 -16.93 -34.39
N VAL A 24 -22.56 -15.91 -35.24
CA VAL A 24 -21.85 -14.63 -35.13
C VAL A 24 -22.22 -13.91 -33.82
N VAL A 25 -23.51 -13.83 -33.48
CA VAL A 25 -23.98 -13.21 -32.23
C VAL A 25 -23.46 -13.97 -31.02
N ALA A 26 -23.49 -15.31 -31.04
CA ALA A 26 -22.95 -16.13 -29.97
C ALA A 26 -21.43 -15.94 -29.84
N GLY A 27 -20.71 -15.85 -30.96
CA GLY A 27 -19.27 -15.57 -30.99
C GLY A 27 -18.93 -14.19 -30.44
N LEU A 28 -19.68 -13.15 -30.83
CA LEU A 28 -19.52 -11.79 -30.30
C LEU A 28 -19.86 -11.72 -28.80
N LEU A 29 -20.93 -12.36 -28.37
CA LEU A 29 -21.30 -12.43 -26.96
C LEU A 29 -20.24 -13.19 -26.14
N HIS A 30 -19.67 -14.25 -26.72
CA HIS A 30 -18.58 -14.99 -26.08
C HIS A 30 -17.30 -14.16 -26.01
N ALA A 31 -16.93 -13.44 -27.08
CA ALA A 31 -15.80 -12.53 -27.07
C ALA A 31 -16.01 -11.41 -26.03
N TYR A 32 -17.17 -10.75 -26.06
CA TYR A 32 -17.53 -9.69 -25.11
C TYR A 32 -17.49 -10.17 -23.66
N ARG A 33 -17.99 -11.38 -23.35
CA ARG A 33 -18.01 -11.88 -21.96
C ARG A 33 -16.66 -12.39 -21.44
N ASN A 34 -15.71 -12.65 -22.33
CA ASN A 34 -14.43 -13.27 -21.94
C ASN A 34 -13.21 -12.40 -22.27
N THR A 35 -13.42 -11.23 -22.86
CA THR A 35 -12.36 -10.28 -23.24
C THR A 35 -12.83 -8.85 -23.03
N ASN A 36 -11.89 -7.90 -23.02
CA ASN A 36 -12.19 -6.46 -22.90
C ASN A 36 -12.64 -5.81 -24.23
N VAL A 37 -13.19 -6.60 -25.16
CA VAL A 37 -13.77 -6.08 -26.40
C VAL A 37 -14.99 -5.23 -26.05
N LEU A 38 -14.94 -3.94 -26.41
CA LEU A 38 -15.96 -2.92 -26.07
C LEU A 38 -16.00 -2.52 -24.58
N THR A 39 -14.98 -2.83 -23.79
CA THR A 39 -14.79 -2.19 -22.48
C THR A 39 -14.14 -0.83 -22.68
N ASP A 40 -14.58 0.17 -21.93
CA ASP A 40 -13.96 1.50 -21.96
C ASP A 40 -12.48 1.43 -21.55
N ASP A 41 -11.64 2.27 -22.17
CA ASP A 41 -10.20 2.28 -21.87
C ASP A 41 -9.90 2.67 -20.41
N ARG A 42 -10.85 3.39 -19.77
CA ARG A 42 -10.81 3.73 -18.36
C ARG A 42 -12.13 3.42 -17.68
N LEU A 43 -11.99 2.89 -16.47
CA LEU A 43 -13.03 2.48 -15.54
C LEU A 43 -13.20 3.54 -14.44
N CYS A 44 -14.21 3.38 -13.60
CA CYS A 44 -14.40 4.20 -12.40
C CYS A 44 -14.46 5.72 -12.70
N GLY A 45 -15.24 6.11 -13.70
CA GLY A 45 -15.34 7.53 -14.10
C GLY A 45 -14.03 8.12 -14.63
N GLY A 46 -13.13 7.30 -15.18
CA GLY A 46 -11.86 7.76 -15.76
C GLY A 46 -10.64 7.60 -14.84
N LEU A 47 -10.83 7.09 -13.62
CA LEU A 47 -9.77 6.94 -12.62
C LEU A 47 -8.79 5.82 -12.97
N VAL A 48 -9.28 4.64 -13.36
CA VAL A 48 -8.43 3.43 -13.49
C VAL A 48 -8.37 2.96 -14.94
N SER A 49 -7.17 2.79 -15.50
CA SER A 49 -7.03 2.16 -16.81
C SER A 49 -7.50 0.71 -16.80
N ALA A 50 -8.35 0.33 -17.77
CA ALA A 50 -8.78 -1.06 -17.94
C ALA A 50 -7.61 -2.01 -18.21
N ALA A 51 -6.56 -1.55 -18.89
CA ALA A 51 -5.35 -2.33 -19.15
C ALA A 51 -4.55 -2.59 -17.86
N ASN A 52 -4.43 -1.60 -16.98
CA ASN A 52 -3.76 -1.78 -15.69
C ASN A 52 -4.56 -2.71 -14.78
N ALA A 53 -5.89 -2.55 -14.72
CA ALA A 53 -6.76 -3.44 -13.98
C ALA A 53 -6.67 -4.89 -14.48
N ASP A 54 -6.64 -5.10 -15.81
CA ASP A 54 -6.48 -6.42 -16.42
C ASP A 54 -5.14 -7.08 -16.06
N ALA A 55 -4.06 -6.29 -15.99
CA ALA A 55 -2.72 -6.77 -15.64
C ALA A 55 -2.59 -7.19 -14.17
N VAL A 56 -3.35 -6.56 -13.27
CA VAL A 56 -3.28 -6.79 -11.82
C VAL A 56 -4.24 -7.88 -11.36
N LEU A 57 -5.47 -7.88 -11.88
CA LEU A 57 -6.50 -8.81 -11.43
C LEU A 57 -6.18 -10.24 -11.89
N PRO A 58 -6.14 -11.21 -10.97
CA PRO A 58 -5.98 -12.61 -11.34
C PRO A 58 -7.22 -13.04 -12.12
N SER A 59 -7.06 -14.06 -12.95
CA SER A 59 -8.04 -14.62 -13.91
C SER A 59 -7.93 -14.08 -15.33
N SER A 60 -8.50 -14.85 -16.26
CA SER A 60 -8.84 -14.42 -17.61
C SER A 60 -10.29 -13.93 -17.61
N GLY A 61 -10.61 -12.91 -18.39
CA GLY A 61 -12.00 -12.49 -18.52
C GLY A 61 -12.16 -11.06 -18.98
N ARG A 62 -13.38 -10.57 -18.85
CA ARG A 62 -13.70 -9.16 -19.04
C ARG A 62 -13.57 -8.44 -17.70
N VAL A 63 -13.00 -7.25 -17.75
CA VAL A 63 -12.99 -6.29 -16.65
C VAL A 63 -14.25 -5.41 -16.74
N SER A 64 -14.91 -5.22 -15.60
CA SER A 64 -16.00 -4.27 -15.40
C SER A 64 -15.80 -3.50 -14.11
N ALA A 65 -16.45 -2.36 -13.98
CA ALA A 65 -16.40 -1.55 -12.77
C ALA A 65 -17.79 -1.08 -12.36
N GLU A 66 -18.00 -1.00 -11.05
CA GLU A 66 -19.17 -0.42 -10.39
C GLU A 66 -18.69 0.64 -9.38
N GLY A 67 -19.42 1.75 -9.27
CA GLY A 67 -19.07 2.86 -8.38
C GLY A 67 -19.34 4.23 -8.99
N ASP A 68 -19.31 5.26 -8.15
CA ASP A 68 -19.71 6.62 -8.50
C ASP A 68 -18.65 7.38 -9.33
N GLY A 69 -17.43 6.83 -9.43
CA GLY A 69 -16.30 7.44 -10.12
C GLY A 69 -15.72 8.63 -9.35
N ILE A 70 -14.93 9.48 -10.03
CA ILE A 70 -14.27 10.63 -9.39
C ILE A 70 -15.34 11.64 -8.94
N ALA A 71 -15.54 11.73 -7.62
CA ALA A 71 -16.46 12.69 -7.03
C ALA A 71 -15.92 14.13 -7.09
N ASP A 72 -16.81 15.12 -6.97
CA ASP A 72 -16.42 16.54 -6.87
C ASP A 72 -15.51 16.77 -5.66
N HIS A 73 -15.82 16.10 -4.54
CA HIS A 73 -14.98 16.03 -3.34
C HIS A 73 -14.09 14.78 -3.38
N LEU A 74 -12.78 14.99 -3.29
CA LEU A 74 -11.77 13.92 -3.43
C LEU A 74 -11.99 12.68 -2.54
N PRO A 75 -12.26 12.77 -1.22
CA PRO A 75 -12.24 11.61 -0.33
C PRO A 75 -13.49 10.70 -0.39
N ASP A 76 -14.45 10.98 -1.26
CA ASP A 76 -15.71 10.20 -1.38
C ASP A 76 -15.72 9.26 -2.60
N THR A 77 -14.59 9.09 -3.28
CA THR A 77 -14.50 8.22 -4.46
C THR A 77 -14.20 6.79 -4.04
N GLU A 78 -15.15 5.87 -4.27
CA GLU A 78 -14.97 4.43 -4.15
C GLU A 78 -15.45 3.73 -5.42
N CYS A 79 -14.68 2.75 -5.88
CA CYS A 79 -15.00 1.97 -7.07
C CYS A 79 -14.56 0.52 -6.89
N GLU A 80 -15.43 -0.42 -7.26
CA GLU A 80 -15.12 -1.83 -7.32
C GLU A 80 -14.92 -2.27 -8.77
N ILE A 81 -13.81 -2.93 -9.05
CA ILE A 81 -13.45 -3.47 -10.35
C ILE A 81 -13.45 -4.99 -10.24
N GLU A 82 -14.22 -5.66 -11.10
CA GLU A 82 -14.29 -7.12 -11.18
C GLU A 82 -13.70 -7.60 -12.51
N LYS A 83 -12.87 -8.64 -12.44
CA LYS A 83 -12.47 -9.44 -13.60
C LYS A 83 -13.15 -10.80 -13.52
N SER A 84 -13.98 -11.11 -14.51
CA SER A 84 -14.75 -12.35 -14.54
C SER A 84 -14.86 -12.97 -15.94
N SER A 85 -14.97 -14.30 -15.98
CA SER A 85 -15.21 -15.07 -17.19
C SER A 85 -16.38 -16.04 -16.98
N VAL A 86 -17.11 -16.32 -18.05
CA VAL A 86 -18.17 -17.35 -18.07
C VAL A 86 -17.63 -18.76 -18.34
N VAL A 87 -16.31 -18.92 -18.53
CA VAL A 87 -15.65 -20.21 -18.76
C VAL A 87 -15.45 -20.92 -17.43
N ILE A 88 -15.74 -22.22 -17.39
CA ILE A 88 -15.56 -23.06 -16.20
C ILE A 88 -14.10 -22.97 -15.73
N GLY A 89 -13.90 -22.59 -14.46
CA GLY A 89 -12.57 -22.40 -13.86
C GLY A 89 -11.94 -21.02 -14.06
N GLY A 90 -12.59 -20.11 -14.79
CA GLY A 90 -12.16 -18.73 -14.96
C GLY A 90 -12.56 -17.87 -13.76
N GLY A 91 -11.93 -18.12 -12.60
CA GLY A 91 -12.25 -17.51 -11.30
C GLY A 91 -12.50 -16.00 -11.30
N LYS A 92 -13.06 -15.49 -10.21
CA LYS A 92 -13.34 -14.06 -10.06
C LYS A 92 -12.23 -13.40 -9.26
N GLY A 93 -11.74 -12.25 -9.73
CA GLY A 93 -10.88 -11.36 -8.96
C GLY A 93 -11.54 -9.99 -8.82
N THR A 94 -11.48 -9.39 -7.63
CA THR A 94 -11.96 -8.03 -7.39
C THR A 94 -10.85 -7.12 -6.87
N LEU A 95 -11.00 -5.83 -7.21
CA LEU A 95 -10.12 -4.74 -6.81
C LEU A 95 -11.01 -3.56 -6.40
N SER A 96 -10.98 -3.18 -5.13
CA SER A 96 -11.56 -1.92 -4.68
C SER A 96 -10.49 -0.82 -4.81
N VAL A 97 -10.88 0.33 -5.34
CA VAL A 97 -10.03 1.53 -5.45
C VAL A 97 -10.75 2.68 -4.77
N ARG A 98 -10.06 3.32 -3.82
CA ARG A 98 -10.59 4.44 -3.05
C ARG A 98 -9.64 5.64 -3.10
N VAL A 99 -10.21 6.83 -3.09
CA VAL A 99 -9.48 8.08 -2.84
C VAL A 99 -9.79 8.52 -1.43
N ALA A 100 -8.78 8.79 -0.62
CA ALA A 100 -8.96 9.09 0.80
C ALA A 100 -8.03 10.19 1.29
N GLU A 101 -8.51 10.96 2.28
CA GLU A 101 -7.67 11.86 3.07
C GLU A 101 -7.12 11.14 4.28
N GLU A 102 -5.82 11.32 4.53
CA GLU A 102 -5.11 10.55 5.55
C GLU A 102 -4.25 11.39 6.47
N ARG A 103 -3.71 10.78 7.51
CA ARG A 103 -2.67 11.41 8.35
C ARG A 103 -1.34 11.42 7.60
N GLY A 104 -0.47 12.38 7.91
CA GLY A 104 0.84 12.49 7.25
C GLY A 104 1.72 11.24 7.34
N ASP A 105 1.58 10.48 8.43
CA ASP A 105 2.30 9.25 8.72
C ASP A 105 1.45 7.98 8.61
N PHE A 106 0.31 8.05 7.91
CA PHE A 106 -0.66 6.95 7.80
C PHE A 106 -0.05 5.57 7.46
N PRO A 107 0.93 5.41 6.52
CA PRO A 107 1.33 4.07 6.11
C PRO A 107 2.19 3.38 7.17
N PHE A 108 2.57 4.09 8.24
CA PHE A 108 3.50 3.61 9.25
C PHE A 108 2.87 3.38 10.61
N VAL A 109 1.74 4.03 10.91
CA VAL A 109 1.21 4.09 12.28
C VAL A 109 -0.30 3.86 12.37
N ASP A 110 -1.02 3.88 11.26
CA ASP A 110 -2.46 3.63 11.26
C ASP A 110 -2.72 2.12 11.18
N ALA A 111 -3.37 1.58 12.21
CA ALA A 111 -3.66 0.15 12.35
C ALA A 111 -4.58 -0.41 11.25
N ARG A 112 -5.20 0.45 10.42
CA ARG A 112 -5.92 -0.02 9.23
C ARG A 112 -4.99 -0.54 8.13
N TRP A 113 -3.71 -0.17 8.17
CA TRP A 113 -2.72 -0.65 7.20
C TRP A 113 -2.00 -1.90 7.68
N PRO A 114 -1.58 -2.77 6.74
CA PRO A 114 -0.69 -3.86 7.08
C PRO A 114 0.66 -3.34 7.60
N ASP A 115 1.38 -4.20 8.31
CA ASP A 115 2.71 -3.88 8.86
C ASP A 115 3.63 -3.24 7.78
N PRO A 116 4.09 -2.00 7.97
CA PRO A 116 4.95 -1.30 7.02
C PRO A 116 6.26 -2.05 6.72
N ALA A 117 6.74 -2.92 7.63
CA ALA A 117 7.91 -3.75 7.38
C ALA A 117 7.68 -4.77 6.23
N ARG A 118 6.44 -5.07 5.88
CA ARG A 118 6.09 -5.98 4.78
C ARG A 118 5.93 -5.29 3.43
N ALA A 119 5.89 -3.96 3.42
CA ALA A 119 5.64 -3.18 2.22
C ALA A 119 6.81 -3.22 1.23
N SER A 120 6.47 -3.22 -0.05
CA SER A 120 7.37 -2.85 -1.14
C SER A 120 7.19 -1.36 -1.42
N PHE A 121 8.06 -0.52 -0.87
CA PHE A 121 7.97 0.94 -1.03
C PHE A 121 8.63 1.43 -2.32
N PHE A 122 8.12 2.53 -2.87
CA PHE A 122 8.77 3.34 -3.89
C PHE A 122 8.63 4.82 -3.53
N SER A 123 9.64 5.62 -3.85
CA SER A 123 9.73 7.05 -3.51
C SER A 123 10.39 7.84 -4.63
N GLY A 124 10.34 9.18 -4.53
CA GLY A 124 10.91 10.09 -5.51
C GLY A 124 9.82 10.96 -6.17
N PRO A 125 9.66 10.93 -7.52
CA PRO A 125 8.60 11.71 -8.18
C PRO A 125 7.17 11.26 -7.83
N VAL A 126 7.03 10.04 -7.32
CA VAL A 126 5.79 9.51 -6.75
C VAL A 126 6.15 8.62 -5.56
N THR A 127 5.36 8.71 -4.51
CA THR A 127 5.59 8.00 -3.25
C THR A 127 4.44 7.04 -2.99
N GLY A 128 4.77 5.79 -2.70
CA GLY A 128 3.78 4.75 -2.51
C GLY A 128 4.33 3.47 -1.89
N GLY A 129 3.42 2.55 -1.60
CA GLY A 129 3.71 1.24 -1.04
C GLY A 129 2.74 0.18 -1.55
N VAL A 130 3.25 -1.03 -1.75
CA VAL A 130 2.45 -2.21 -2.10
C VAL A 130 2.67 -3.30 -1.05
N TYR A 131 1.59 -3.82 -0.51
CA TYR A 131 1.51 -4.93 0.42
C TYR A 131 0.98 -6.18 -0.28
N ASP A 132 0.72 -7.25 0.48
CA ASP A 132 0.25 -8.51 -0.08
C ASP A 132 -1.15 -8.39 -0.71
N TYR A 133 -2.01 -7.49 -0.24
CA TYR A 133 -3.37 -7.29 -0.77
C TYR A 133 -3.68 -5.82 -1.06
N ASP A 134 -2.94 -4.92 -0.44
CA ASP A 134 -3.22 -3.49 -0.41
C ASP A 134 -2.12 -2.69 -1.10
N GLY A 135 -2.41 -1.47 -1.49
CA GLY A 135 -1.38 -0.52 -1.84
C GLY A 135 -1.91 0.90 -1.85
N TRP A 136 -0.99 1.84 -1.84
CA TRP A 136 -1.29 3.27 -1.84
C TRP A 136 -0.29 4.05 -2.66
N VAL A 137 -0.75 5.18 -3.21
CA VAL A 137 0.06 6.22 -3.82
C VAL A 137 -0.40 7.58 -3.30
N LEU A 138 0.56 8.39 -2.87
CA LEU A 138 0.34 9.73 -2.38
C LEU A 138 0.18 10.72 -3.55
N LEU A 139 -0.84 11.57 -3.50
CA LEU A 139 -1.00 12.66 -4.47
C LEU A 139 -0.01 13.79 -4.20
N PRO A 140 0.34 14.58 -5.23
CA PRO A 140 1.19 15.76 -5.10
C PRO A 140 0.70 16.71 -4.00
N GLU A 141 1.64 17.47 -3.42
CA GLU A 141 1.36 18.38 -2.31
C GLU A 141 0.29 19.42 -2.67
N GLU A 142 0.23 19.82 -3.94
CA GLU A 142 -0.74 20.79 -4.45
C GLU A 142 -2.18 20.26 -4.50
N CYS A 143 -2.38 18.94 -4.38
CA CYS A 143 -3.71 18.32 -4.29
C CYS A 143 -4.32 18.37 -2.89
N TRP A 144 -3.61 18.88 -1.89
CA TRP A 144 -4.08 18.88 -0.51
C TRP A 144 -3.52 20.04 0.31
N THR A 145 -4.09 20.28 1.49
CA THR A 145 -3.70 21.41 2.35
C THR A 145 -3.15 20.96 3.70
N THR A 146 -3.91 20.18 4.46
CA THR A 146 -3.54 19.75 5.82
C THR A 146 -3.43 18.25 5.97
N LYS A 147 -4.23 17.50 5.20
CA LYS A 147 -4.21 16.03 5.19
C LYS A 147 -3.80 15.57 3.80
N PRO A 148 -2.77 14.72 3.66
CA PRO A 148 -2.47 14.10 2.37
C PRO A 148 -3.69 13.39 1.80
N VAL A 149 -3.87 13.50 0.48
CA VAL A 149 -4.83 12.66 -0.25
C VAL A 149 -4.04 11.52 -0.90
N ILE A 150 -4.58 10.32 -0.82
CA ILE A 150 -4.01 9.12 -1.44
C ILE A 150 -5.01 8.47 -2.39
N VAL A 151 -4.48 7.71 -3.34
CA VAL A 151 -5.21 6.63 -3.98
C VAL A 151 -4.79 5.34 -3.32
N GLU A 152 -5.75 4.59 -2.77
CA GLU A 152 -5.53 3.26 -2.23
C GLU A 152 -6.30 2.21 -3.04
N ALA A 153 -5.78 0.99 -3.06
CA ALA A 153 -6.47 -0.14 -3.66
C ALA A 153 -6.30 -1.39 -2.82
N HIS A 154 -7.36 -2.20 -2.78
CA HIS A 154 -7.42 -3.48 -2.10
C HIS A 154 -7.83 -4.57 -3.08
N SER A 155 -7.03 -5.64 -3.19
CA SER A 155 -7.35 -6.81 -4.00
C SER A 155 -7.89 -7.94 -3.14
N SER A 156 -8.88 -8.67 -3.66
CA SER A 156 -9.41 -9.88 -3.01
C SER A 156 -8.41 -11.04 -2.95
N GLU A 157 -7.33 -10.96 -3.73
CA GLU A 157 -6.33 -12.01 -3.91
C GLU A 157 -4.93 -11.43 -3.70
N PRO A 158 -3.93 -12.26 -3.33
CA PRO A 158 -2.57 -11.77 -3.14
C PRO A 158 -2.01 -11.11 -4.40
N VAL A 159 -1.41 -9.93 -4.24
CA VAL A 159 -0.69 -9.20 -5.28
C VAL A 159 0.52 -10.02 -5.71
N SER A 160 0.47 -10.54 -6.92
CA SER A 160 1.55 -11.36 -7.50
C SER A 160 2.63 -10.55 -8.23
N ASP A 161 2.29 -9.33 -8.67
CA ASP A 161 3.20 -8.39 -9.33
C ASP A 161 3.09 -7.00 -8.68
N THR A 162 4.00 -6.71 -7.75
CA THR A 162 4.03 -5.43 -7.03
C THR A 162 4.34 -4.24 -7.95
N LYS A 163 5.04 -4.47 -9.07
CA LYS A 163 5.32 -3.41 -10.04
C LYS A 163 4.05 -3.05 -10.80
N ALA A 164 3.29 -4.04 -11.28
CA ALA A 164 2.02 -3.81 -11.95
C ALA A 164 1.00 -3.14 -11.01
N PHE A 165 0.93 -3.57 -9.74
CA PHE A 165 0.05 -2.95 -8.74
C PHE A 165 0.42 -1.49 -8.46
N GLY A 166 1.72 -1.20 -8.27
CA GLY A 166 2.20 0.17 -8.10
C GLY A 166 1.95 1.05 -9.33
N ALA A 167 2.06 0.50 -10.54
CA ALA A 167 1.76 1.20 -11.78
C ALA A 167 0.26 1.53 -11.92
N LEU A 168 -0.63 0.61 -11.53
CA LEU A 168 -2.07 0.86 -11.48
C LEU A 168 -2.40 2.04 -10.55
N LEU A 169 -1.87 2.04 -9.33
CA LEU A 169 -2.10 3.11 -8.36
C LEU A 169 -1.51 4.45 -8.82
N THR A 170 -0.32 4.42 -9.43
CA THR A 170 0.34 5.63 -9.95
C THR A 170 -0.45 6.22 -11.12
N ASP A 171 -0.96 5.38 -12.02
CA ASP A 171 -1.82 5.81 -13.12
C ASP A 171 -3.12 6.44 -12.62
N ALA A 172 -3.73 5.85 -11.59
CA ALA A 172 -4.94 6.38 -10.96
C ALA A 172 -4.69 7.72 -10.26
N ALA A 173 -3.62 7.83 -9.46
CA ALA A 173 -3.23 9.09 -8.83
C ALA A 173 -2.92 10.17 -9.88
N ARG A 174 -2.27 9.80 -11.00
CA ARG A 174 -2.01 10.71 -12.11
C ARG A 174 -3.31 11.20 -12.75
N ALA A 175 -4.24 10.30 -13.06
CA ALA A 175 -5.53 10.65 -13.64
C ALA A 175 -6.30 11.63 -12.74
N LEU A 176 -6.28 11.39 -11.43
CA LEU A 176 -6.92 12.25 -10.45
C LEU A 176 -6.24 13.63 -10.35
N ALA A 177 -4.91 13.69 -10.33
CA ALA A 177 -4.16 14.95 -10.32
C ALA A 177 -4.39 15.78 -11.59
N GLU A 178 -4.48 15.12 -12.76
CA GLU A 178 -4.81 15.74 -14.05
C GLU A 178 -6.24 16.32 -14.03
N GLU A 179 -7.22 15.53 -13.59
CA GLU A 179 -8.63 15.93 -13.52
C GLU A 179 -8.85 17.14 -12.59
N LYS A 180 -8.18 17.15 -11.42
CA LYS A 180 -8.26 18.25 -10.45
C LYS A 180 -7.27 19.38 -10.72
N ALA A 181 -6.46 19.27 -11.77
CA ALA A 181 -5.40 20.22 -12.12
C ALA A 181 -4.48 20.58 -10.94
N CYS A 182 -4.11 19.59 -10.12
CA CYS A 182 -3.40 19.78 -8.84
C CYS A 182 -1.99 19.18 -8.81
N GLY A 183 -1.31 19.11 -9.96
CA GLY A 183 0.09 18.67 -10.03
C GLY A 183 0.35 17.79 -11.24
N THR A 184 1.52 17.16 -11.27
CA THR A 184 1.88 16.21 -12.34
C THR A 184 2.60 15.03 -11.75
N LEU A 185 2.15 13.83 -12.09
CA LEU A 185 2.77 12.57 -11.70
C LEU A 185 3.36 11.85 -12.93
N PRO A 186 4.41 11.04 -12.74
CA PRO A 186 5.01 10.26 -13.82
C PRO A 186 4.06 9.18 -14.33
N LYS A 187 4.42 8.57 -15.46
CA LYS A 187 3.64 7.46 -16.04
C LYS A 187 3.77 6.15 -15.28
N GLU A 188 4.97 5.87 -14.78
CA GLU A 188 5.28 4.70 -13.98
C GLU A 188 5.90 5.15 -12.65
N PRO A 189 5.72 4.34 -11.58
CA PRO A 189 6.41 4.58 -10.33
C PRO A 189 7.91 4.32 -10.44
N GLY A 190 8.64 4.73 -9.40
CA GLY A 190 9.95 4.16 -9.12
C GLY A 190 9.88 2.64 -8.95
N THR A 191 11.02 1.96 -8.99
CA THR A 191 11.05 0.50 -8.76
C THR A 191 10.67 0.20 -7.31
N PRO A 192 9.61 -0.58 -7.04
CA PRO A 192 9.29 -0.99 -5.68
C PRO A 192 10.43 -1.78 -5.07
N LEU A 193 10.85 -1.39 -3.87
CA LEU A 193 11.91 -2.03 -3.10
C LEU A 193 11.26 -3.00 -2.10
N PRO A 194 11.30 -4.32 -2.37
CA PRO A 194 10.69 -5.29 -1.47
C PRO A 194 11.43 -5.35 -0.13
N PRO A 195 10.78 -5.85 0.93
CA PRO A 195 11.46 -6.10 2.19
C PRO A 195 12.60 -7.11 1.98
N ARG A 196 13.68 -6.96 2.75
CA ARG A 196 14.81 -7.91 2.72
C ARG A 196 14.36 -9.31 3.14
N SER A 197 13.42 -9.37 4.06
CA SER A 197 12.76 -10.61 4.47
C SER A 197 11.40 -10.29 5.05
N GLN A 198 10.39 -11.04 4.63
CA GLN A 198 9.09 -11.06 5.30
C GLN A 198 9.10 -11.98 6.53
N ALA A 199 9.98 -12.99 6.55
CA ALA A 199 10.11 -13.89 7.70
C ALA A 199 11.03 -13.28 8.77
N ALA A 200 10.60 -13.37 10.02
CA ALA A 200 11.39 -13.01 11.19
C ALA A 200 12.67 -13.87 11.27
N ARG A 201 13.82 -13.22 11.46
CA ARG A 201 15.13 -13.86 11.57
C ARG A 201 15.88 -13.35 12.80
N PRO A 202 16.83 -14.11 13.36
CA PRO A 202 17.63 -13.64 14.49
C PRO A 202 18.35 -12.32 14.17
N ALA A 203 18.23 -11.35 15.07
CA ALA A 203 18.93 -10.08 14.96
C ALA A 203 20.43 -10.25 15.22
N ALA A 204 21.25 -9.60 14.40
CA ALA A 204 22.69 -9.58 14.59
C ALA A 204 23.06 -8.78 15.84
N GLU A 205 24.13 -9.18 16.52
CA GLU A 205 24.60 -8.49 17.71
C GLU A 205 25.05 -7.06 17.39
N GLY A 206 24.53 -6.08 18.13
CA GLY A 206 24.81 -4.65 17.93
C GLY A 206 24.31 -4.10 16.59
N ARG A 207 23.47 -4.85 15.86
CA ARG A 207 22.92 -4.45 14.57
C ARG A 207 21.51 -5.00 14.40
N LEU A 208 20.55 -4.36 15.07
CA LEU A 208 19.13 -4.60 14.89
C LEU A 208 18.60 -3.82 13.70
N CYS A 209 17.78 -4.46 12.88
CA CYS A 209 17.16 -3.92 11.67
C CYS A 209 18.15 -3.33 10.65
N GLY A 210 19.42 -3.77 10.68
CA GLY A 210 20.48 -3.22 9.84
C GLY A 210 21.05 -1.88 10.30
N LEU A 211 20.62 -1.34 11.44
CA LEU A 211 21.17 -0.11 12.01
C LEU A 211 22.35 -0.43 12.95
N ASP A 212 23.54 0.07 12.61
CA ASP A 212 24.74 -0.13 13.42
C ASP A 212 24.64 0.53 14.80
N GLY A 213 24.88 -0.25 15.85
CA GLY A 213 24.77 0.18 17.25
C GLY A 213 23.36 0.06 17.82
N PHE A 214 22.36 -0.26 17.00
CA PHE A 214 20.99 -0.43 17.48
C PHE A 214 20.81 -1.83 18.09
N SER A 215 20.29 -1.88 19.32
CA SER A 215 20.01 -3.12 20.04
C SER A 215 18.96 -2.88 21.12
N ILE A 216 18.05 -3.83 21.28
CA ILE A 216 17.10 -3.90 22.40
C ILE A 216 17.48 -4.96 23.43
N ARG A 217 18.63 -5.63 23.26
CA ARG A 217 19.11 -6.62 24.23
C ARG A 217 19.36 -5.92 25.58
N GLY A 218 18.87 -6.52 26.65
CA GLY A 218 18.89 -5.93 28.00
C GLY A 218 17.73 -4.97 28.29
N GLN A 219 16.88 -4.67 27.31
CA GLN A 219 15.63 -3.92 27.48
C GLN A 219 14.39 -4.84 27.42
N VAL A 220 14.59 -6.10 27.03
CA VAL A 220 13.59 -7.17 26.93
C VAL A 220 13.89 -8.27 27.95
N PRO A 221 12.91 -9.10 28.33
CA PRO A 221 13.11 -10.17 29.31
C PRO A 221 14.27 -11.11 28.97
N ALA A 222 14.94 -11.61 30.01
CA ALA A 222 16.11 -12.47 29.84
C ALA A 222 15.76 -13.79 29.12
N GLY A 223 16.69 -14.27 28.28
CA GLY A 223 16.52 -15.53 27.55
C GLY A 223 15.58 -15.47 26.33
N ARG A 224 15.01 -14.31 26.03
CA ARG A 224 14.21 -14.10 24.81
C ARG A 224 15.13 -13.88 23.61
N GLU A 225 14.85 -14.60 22.53
CA GLU A 225 15.50 -14.36 21.25
C GLU A 225 14.91 -13.10 20.61
N VAL A 226 15.75 -12.21 20.08
CA VAL A 226 15.29 -11.01 19.35
C VAL A 226 15.32 -11.33 17.86
N LEU A 227 14.17 -11.23 17.22
CA LEU A 227 13.97 -11.46 15.79
C LEU A 227 13.64 -10.15 15.09
N GLU A 228 14.01 -10.03 13.82
CA GLU A 228 13.73 -8.89 12.96
C GLU A 228 13.16 -9.33 11.61
N ALA A 229 12.26 -8.54 11.04
CA ALA A 229 11.77 -8.63 9.67
C ALA A 229 11.64 -7.21 9.10
N GLY A 230 11.77 -7.06 7.78
CA GLY A 230 11.59 -5.76 7.14
C GLY A 230 12.63 -5.40 6.11
N GLN A 231 12.75 -4.10 5.86
CA GLN A 231 13.54 -3.54 4.78
C GLN A 231 15.04 -3.47 5.10
N ALA A 232 15.85 -3.37 4.05
CA ALA A 232 17.29 -3.13 4.21
C ALA A 232 17.54 -1.64 4.50
N ALA A 233 18.19 -1.34 5.63
CA ALA A 233 18.66 0.01 5.95
C ALA A 233 20.02 0.30 5.26
N PRO A 234 20.31 1.58 4.93
CA PRO A 234 19.40 2.73 4.91
C PRO A 234 18.58 2.78 3.61
N ALA A 235 17.35 3.28 3.68
CA ALA A 235 16.51 3.59 2.52
C ALA A 235 15.80 4.95 2.72
N ASP A 236 15.14 5.47 1.70
CA ASP A 236 14.35 6.72 1.83
C ASP A 236 13.04 6.47 2.57
N LEU A 237 12.39 5.35 2.30
CA LEU A 237 11.32 4.78 3.12
C LEU A 237 11.84 3.45 3.68
N TRP A 238 11.83 3.32 5.00
CA TRP A 238 12.35 2.15 5.69
C TRP A 238 11.45 1.78 6.86
N SER A 239 11.13 0.50 7.00
CA SER A 239 10.51 -0.03 8.19
C SER A 239 11.05 -1.41 8.57
N CYS A 240 11.07 -1.69 9.87
CA CYS A 240 11.47 -2.96 10.45
C CYS A 240 10.65 -3.29 11.68
N THR A 241 10.11 -4.51 11.69
CA THR A 241 9.39 -5.09 12.82
C THR A 241 10.31 -6.02 13.58
N VAL A 242 10.31 -5.86 14.89
CA VAL A 242 11.06 -6.66 15.85
C VAL A 242 10.08 -7.51 16.61
N SER A 243 10.39 -8.80 16.77
CA SER A 243 9.57 -9.76 17.53
C SER A 243 10.45 -10.51 18.54
N LEU A 244 9.85 -11.02 19.61
CA LEU A 244 10.53 -11.85 20.60
C LEU A 244 10.23 -13.34 20.37
N GLY A 245 11.26 -14.15 20.12
CA GLY A 245 11.14 -15.60 20.01
C GLY A 245 10.69 -16.25 21.32
N GLY A 246 10.00 -17.38 21.20
CA GLY A 246 9.54 -18.18 22.35
C GLY A 246 8.13 -17.86 22.87
N ASP A 247 7.41 -16.91 22.28
CA ASP A 247 5.98 -16.74 22.59
C ASP A 247 5.13 -17.75 21.81
N SER A 248 4.32 -18.52 22.54
CA SER A 248 3.37 -19.48 21.96
C SER A 248 2.07 -18.83 21.49
N ASN A 249 1.88 -17.53 21.74
CA ASN A 249 0.68 -16.80 21.35
C ASN A 249 0.83 -16.28 19.90
N ARG A 250 0.18 -16.96 18.96
CA ARG A 250 0.34 -16.73 17.52
C ARG A 250 -0.04 -15.31 17.08
N PRO A 251 -1.18 -14.72 17.51
CA PRO A 251 -1.57 -13.37 17.10
C PRO A 251 -0.60 -12.28 17.55
N ALA A 252 -0.14 -12.33 18.82
CA ALA A 252 0.84 -11.35 19.32
C ALA A 252 2.19 -11.48 18.59
N SER A 253 2.59 -12.71 18.25
CA SER A 253 3.83 -12.95 17.51
C SER A 253 3.77 -12.44 16.06
N GLU A 254 2.58 -12.44 15.45
CA GLU A 254 2.33 -11.93 14.10
C GLU A 254 2.32 -10.40 14.04
N ASP A 255 1.82 -9.73 15.08
CA ASP A 255 1.81 -8.26 15.21
C ASP A 255 3.18 -7.68 15.61
N GLY A 256 4.02 -8.49 16.27
CA GLY A 256 5.37 -8.11 16.67
C GLY A 256 5.44 -7.33 17.99
N PHE A 257 6.67 -7.04 18.41
CA PHE A 257 7.00 -6.34 19.65
C PHE A 257 7.07 -4.83 19.42
N MET A 258 7.86 -4.39 18.44
CA MET A 258 8.01 -2.99 18.06
C MET A 258 8.23 -2.89 16.56
N THR A 259 7.64 -1.87 15.95
CA THR A 259 7.89 -1.52 14.55
C THR A 259 8.56 -0.15 14.50
N TYR A 260 9.72 -0.08 13.85
CA TYR A 260 10.52 1.12 13.68
C TYR A 260 10.44 1.59 12.24
N THR A 261 10.25 2.88 12.04
CA THR A 261 10.08 3.45 10.69
C THR A 261 10.92 4.72 10.53
N VAL A 262 11.50 4.88 9.34
CA VAL A 262 12.23 6.06 8.89
C VAL A 262 11.65 6.51 7.56
N ALA A 263 11.41 7.81 7.40
CA ALA A 263 11.08 8.40 6.11
C ALA A 263 11.93 9.66 5.84
N ARG A 264 12.46 9.75 4.61
CA ARG A 264 13.18 10.89 4.05
C ARG A 264 12.53 11.43 2.79
N ASP A 265 11.42 10.82 2.38
CA ASP A 265 10.66 11.23 1.22
C ASP A 265 10.07 12.64 1.43
N PRO A 266 10.36 13.62 0.56
CA PRO A 266 9.92 15.00 0.77
C PRO A 266 8.40 15.15 0.85
N LEU A 267 7.64 14.37 0.07
CA LEU A 267 6.19 14.48 0.03
C LEU A 267 5.57 13.94 1.32
N LEU A 268 6.12 12.84 1.85
CA LEU A 268 5.70 12.30 3.15
C LEU A 268 6.11 13.22 4.30
N LEU A 269 7.32 13.79 4.27
CA LEU A 269 7.77 14.78 5.26
C LEU A 269 6.84 16.00 5.28
N ALA A 270 6.49 16.56 4.11
CA ALA A 270 5.52 17.65 4.02
C ALA A 270 4.16 17.27 4.60
N ALA A 271 3.70 16.04 4.37
CA ALA A 271 2.44 15.53 4.90
C ALA A 271 2.46 15.44 6.44
N VAL A 272 3.58 15.02 7.03
CA VAL A 272 3.77 14.97 8.49
C VAL A 272 3.89 16.37 9.11
N GLU A 273 4.65 17.26 8.47
CA GLU A 273 4.87 18.63 8.96
C GLU A 273 3.59 19.45 8.98
N LYS A 274 2.71 19.27 7.97
CA LYS A 274 1.40 19.93 7.89
C LYS A 274 0.32 19.27 8.74
N ALA A 275 0.58 18.09 9.29
CA ALA A 275 -0.39 17.37 10.11
C ALA A 275 -0.72 18.17 11.39
N PRO A 276 -2.00 18.28 11.77
CA PRO A 276 -2.37 18.91 13.03
C PRO A 276 -1.71 18.23 14.22
N GLY A 277 -1.12 19.03 15.13
CA GLY A 277 -0.46 18.54 16.34
C GLY A 277 1.06 18.50 16.25
N THR A 278 1.64 18.57 15.05
CA THR A 278 3.09 18.73 14.87
C THR A 278 3.54 20.09 15.42
N HIS A 279 4.53 20.10 16.30
CA HIS A 279 5.04 21.30 16.96
C HIS A 279 6.54 21.20 17.25
N ARG A 280 7.22 22.34 17.35
CA ARG A 280 8.62 22.37 17.75
C ARG A 280 8.80 21.86 19.17
N GLY A 281 9.78 21.00 19.35
CA GLY A 281 10.16 20.43 20.63
C GLY A 281 11.57 19.86 20.58
N THR A 282 11.80 18.82 21.37
CA THR A 282 13.12 18.18 21.46
C THR A 282 13.00 16.68 21.30
N ALA A 283 13.89 16.10 20.49
CA ALA A 283 14.11 14.66 20.41
C ALA A 283 14.83 14.12 21.65
N PRO A 284 14.80 12.79 21.86
CA PRO A 284 15.71 12.14 22.80
C PRO A 284 17.17 12.59 22.60
N GLY A 285 17.82 12.92 23.72
CA GLY A 285 19.15 13.56 23.74
C GLY A 285 19.13 15.09 23.64
N GLY A 286 17.97 15.75 23.70
CA GLY A 286 17.84 17.21 23.83
C GLY A 286 18.05 18.00 22.53
N ARG A 287 17.98 17.35 21.37
CA ARG A 287 18.15 17.98 20.06
C ARG A 287 16.84 18.59 19.58
N ASP A 288 16.91 19.72 18.87
CA ASP A 288 15.74 20.33 18.24
C ASP A 288 15.10 19.34 17.25
N ALA A 289 13.77 19.25 17.31
CA ALA A 289 12.97 18.41 16.44
C ALA A 289 11.54 18.96 16.33
N ASP A 290 10.84 18.60 15.27
CA ASP A 290 9.39 18.73 15.25
C ASP A 290 8.79 17.45 15.83
N VAL A 291 8.05 17.60 16.92
CA VAL A 291 7.38 16.50 17.63
C VAL A 291 5.98 16.35 17.06
N VAL A 292 5.72 15.17 16.49
CA VAL A 292 4.40 14.78 15.98
C VAL A 292 3.63 14.13 17.14
N GLU A 293 4.24 13.13 17.77
CA GLU A 293 3.75 12.42 18.95
C GLU A 293 4.96 11.93 19.80
N PRO A 294 4.79 11.44 21.04
CA PRO A 294 5.93 11.09 21.91
C PRO A 294 6.92 10.06 21.36
N GLN A 295 6.53 9.24 20.37
CA GLN A 295 7.40 8.28 19.66
C GLN A 295 7.49 8.56 18.16
N ARG A 296 7.20 9.80 17.74
CA ARG A 296 7.15 10.21 16.32
C ARG A 296 7.70 11.62 16.18
N ILE A 297 8.82 11.77 15.51
CA ILE A 297 9.53 13.05 15.39
C ILE A 297 10.06 13.26 13.98
N VAL A 298 10.23 14.51 13.59
CA VAL A 298 11.02 14.92 12.43
C VAL A 298 12.30 15.55 12.92
N LEU A 299 13.44 14.95 12.56
CA LEU A 299 14.77 15.44 12.88
C LEU A 299 15.34 16.26 11.72
N PRO A 300 15.87 17.47 11.96
CA PRO A 300 16.67 18.17 10.97
C PRO A 300 18.03 17.48 10.82
N CYS A 301 18.43 17.15 9.58
CA CYS A 301 19.71 16.51 9.27
C CYS A 301 20.41 17.22 8.12
N ARG A 302 21.73 16.98 7.94
CA ARG A 302 22.53 17.66 6.90
C ARG A 302 21.99 17.41 5.48
N GLY A 303 21.38 16.24 5.25
CA GLY A 303 20.84 15.83 3.96
C GLY A 303 19.33 16.08 3.77
N GLY A 304 18.71 16.86 4.64
CA GLY A 304 17.26 17.02 4.71
C GLY A 304 16.69 16.50 6.03
N ALA A 305 15.42 16.78 6.27
CA ALA A 305 14.73 16.27 7.45
C ALA A 305 14.52 14.74 7.37
N VAL A 306 14.40 14.09 8.53
CA VAL A 306 14.17 12.65 8.64
C VAL A 306 13.05 12.42 9.65
N TYR A 307 11.95 11.83 9.20
CA TYR A 307 10.89 11.35 10.08
C TYR A 307 11.30 10.02 10.70
N LEU A 308 11.11 9.90 12.02
CA LEU A 308 11.38 8.71 12.81
C LEU A 308 10.14 8.36 13.62
N ALA A 309 9.68 7.12 13.53
CA ALA A 309 8.55 6.62 14.31
C ALA A 309 8.84 5.26 14.93
N MET A 310 8.17 5.00 16.06
CA MET A 310 8.14 3.69 16.68
C MET A 310 6.73 3.39 17.20
N GLU A 311 6.15 2.30 16.72
CA GLU A 311 4.89 1.75 17.20
C GLU A 311 5.14 0.49 18.03
N SER A 312 4.36 0.33 19.10
CA SER A 312 4.39 -0.88 19.93
C SER A 312 3.31 -1.85 19.47
N GLY A 313 3.70 -3.09 19.18
CA GLY A 313 2.75 -4.15 18.86
C GLY A 313 2.15 -4.79 20.11
N LEU A 314 1.22 -5.73 19.89
CA LEU A 314 0.55 -6.50 20.91
C LEU A 314 1.53 -7.31 21.75
N GLN A 315 2.63 -7.81 21.16
CA GLN A 315 3.64 -8.56 21.91
C GLN A 315 4.31 -7.71 22.99
N TYR A 316 4.53 -6.40 22.76
CA TYR A 316 5.06 -5.52 23.81
C TYR A 316 4.08 -5.38 24.97
N THR A 317 2.80 -5.18 24.67
CA THR A 317 1.75 -5.04 25.69
C THR A 317 1.66 -6.30 26.55
N GLU A 318 1.55 -7.48 25.92
CA GLU A 318 1.52 -8.76 26.63
C GLU A 318 2.81 -9.03 27.43
N THR A 319 3.97 -8.69 26.86
CA THR A 319 5.27 -8.90 27.53
C THR A 319 5.34 -8.05 28.79
N ARG A 320 4.95 -6.78 28.72
CA ARG A 320 4.98 -5.86 29.86
C ARG A 320 3.95 -6.22 30.95
N GLU A 321 2.82 -6.82 30.58
CA GLU A 321 1.86 -7.37 31.54
C GLU A 321 2.42 -8.58 32.32
N ARG A 322 3.19 -9.43 31.64
CA ARG A 322 3.80 -10.63 32.24
C ARG A 322 5.10 -10.32 32.99
N ASP A 323 5.86 -9.36 32.50
CA ASP A 323 7.16 -8.94 33.02
C ASP A 323 7.19 -7.40 33.17
N PRO A 324 6.83 -6.88 34.36
CA PRO A 324 6.82 -5.45 34.65
C PRO A 324 8.20 -4.78 34.57
N ASP A 325 9.30 -5.55 34.58
CA ASP A 325 10.66 -5.03 34.45
C ASP A 325 11.03 -4.77 32.97
N THR A 326 10.17 -5.16 32.03
CA THR A 326 10.30 -4.78 30.61
C THR A 326 10.41 -3.26 30.48
N ALA A 327 11.42 -2.82 29.72
CA ALA A 327 11.69 -1.40 29.55
C ALA A 327 10.46 -0.64 29.02
N ARG A 328 10.38 0.65 29.35
CA ARG A 328 9.32 1.51 28.82
C ARG A 328 9.60 1.90 27.36
N ARG A 329 8.55 2.22 26.61
CA ARG A 329 8.63 2.67 25.20
C ARG A 329 9.66 3.77 24.96
N ASP A 330 9.77 4.75 25.86
CA ASP A 330 10.71 5.86 25.73
C ASP A 330 12.18 5.42 25.66
N ILE A 331 12.54 4.33 26.36
CA ILE A 331 13.90 3.77 26.34
C ILE A 331 14.20 3.16 24.96
N PHE A 332 13.26 2.39 24.41
CA PHE A 332 13.40 1.81 23.06
C PHE A 332 13.49 2.89 21.99
N PHE A 333 12.63 3.92 22.10
CA PHE A 333 12.59 5.02 21.14
C PHE A 333 13.88 5.85 21.18
N GLU A 334 14.42 6.14 22.37
CA GLU A 334 15.69 6.83 22.51
C GLU A 334 16.84 6.07 21.84
N SER A 335 16.95 4.76 22.08
CA SER A 335 17.98 3.91 21.45
C SER A 335 17.87 3.89 19.93
N PHE A 336 16.65 3.83 19.41
CA PHE A 336 16.37 3.91 17.98
C PHE A 336 16.77 5.26 17.40
N VAL A 337 16.33 6.36 18.01
CA VAL A 337 16.60 7.73 17.57
C VAL A 337 18.11 8.04 17.55
N GLN A 338 18.87 7.56 18.53
CA GLN A 338 20.33 7.71 18.55
C GLN A 338 21.00 6.96 17.38
N SER A 339 20.59 5.72 17.14
CA SER A 339 21.16 4.86 16.10
C SER A 339 20.78 5.35 14.69
N ALA A 340 19.51 5.70 14.48
CA ALA A 340 19.00 6.24 13.23
C ALA A 340 19.64 7.60 12.93
N ALA A 341 19.73 8.51 13.90
CA ALA A 341 20.38 9.80 13.69
C ALA A 341 21.83 9.67 13.21
N LYS A 342 22.57 8.69 13.73
CA LYS A 342 23.93 8.40 13.23
C LYS A 342 23.90 7.86 11.79
N ALA A 343 23.04 6.88 11.52
CA ALA A 343 22.94 6.25 10.19
C ALA A 343 22.53 7.24 9.09
N PHE A 344 21.64 8.18 9.40
CA PHE A 344 21.10 9.16 8.46
C PHE A 344 21.77 10.55 8.54
N GLY A 345 22.85 10.70 9.31
CA GLY A 345 23.66 11.93 9.32
C GLY A 345 22.99 13.14 10.01
N CYS A 346 22.18 12.90 11.03
CA CYS A 346 21.47 13.89 11.85
C CYS A 346 22.26 14.33 13.09
N GLY A 347 23.60 14.25 13.01
CA GLY A 347 24.50 14.73 14.06
C GLY A 347 24.58 16.25 14.08
N THR A 348 25.00 16.82 15.22
CA THR A 348 25.23 18.26 15.39
C THR A 348 26.13 18.80 14.27
N PRO A 349 25.85 20.00 13.72
CA PRO A 349 26.91 20.78 13.09
C PRO A 349 28.03 20.91 14.11
N GLY A 350 29.22 20.41 13.75
CA GLY A 350 30.41 20.57 14.58
C GLY A 350 30.79 22.03 14.77
#